data_AF-A0A8W8MN60-F1
#
_entry.id   AF-A0A8W8MN60-F1
#
_cell.length_a   1.000
_cell.length_b   1.000
_cell.length_c   1.000
_cell.angle_alpha   90.00
_cell.angle_beta   90.00
_cell.angle_gamma   90.00
#
_symmetry.space_group_name_H-M   'P 1'
#
loop_
_entity.id
_entity.type
_entity.pdbx_description
1 polymer ?
#
loop_
_entity_poly.entity_id
_entity_poly.type
_entity_poly.pdbx_seq_one_letter_code
_entity_poly.pdbx_strand_id
1 'polypeptide(L)'
;LKTDTHVRYQDDWKVITFFIGGNDLCDYCHDQNGYSAANYIRHVRDALDILHNNVPKLFVNLVEIFDIAPIAAMDGGFMCNLVHNIVCDCGHNKANSEMLKNAAMAYQRELRALVNSGRYDTRGDFTVVLQPFFKNTEPPTLGGGSIDLSFFSPDCFHFSKKGQSAAGLSLWNNMLEAPQYKEEQWHLYGDFHCPGTHAGHDHSFFTTYKN
;
A
#
# COMPACT_ATOMS: atom_id res chain seq x y z
N LEU A 1 -21.17 1.89 8.93
CA LEU A 1 -20.64 2.94 9.84
C LEU A 1 -21.73 3.88 10.33
N LYS A 2 -22.35 4.73 9.48
CA LYS A 2 -23.38 5.70 9.94
C LYS A 2 -24.62 5.05 10.58
N THR A 3 -24.97 3.83 10.18
CA THR A 3 -26.12 3.08 10.67
C THR A 3 -25.78 2.06 11.75
N ASP A 4 -24.50 1.94 12.14
CA ASP A 4 -24.05 0.97 13.12
C ASP A 4 -24.20 1.56 14.53
N THR A 5 -25.01 0.92 15.38
CA THR A 5 -25.29 1.39 16.74
C THR A 5 -24.11 1.26 17.69
N HIS A 6 -23.07 0.49 17.33
CA HIS A 6 -21.86 0.34 18.14
C HIS A 6 -20.79 1.41 17.84
N VAL A 7 -21.03 2.24 16.81
CA VAL A 7 -20.09 3.29 16.38
C VAL A 7 -20.73 4.65 16.57
N ARG A 8 -20.14 5.49 17.43
CA ARG A 8 -20.49 6.91 17.50
C ARG A 8 -19.84 7.59 16.31
N TYR A 9 -20.58 7.67 15.20
CA TYR A 9 -20.02 8.12 13.93
C TYR A 9 -19.34 9.50 14.01
N GLN A 10 -19.84 10.42 14.83
CA GLN A 10 -19.24 11.74 15.01
C GLN A 10 -18.04 11.75 15.97
N ASP A 11 -18.00 10.81 16.92
CA ASP A 11 -17.11 10.92 18.08
C ASP A 11 -15.95 9.95 18.09
N ASP A 12 -16.12 8.77 17.49
CA ASP A 12 -15.07 7.75 17.50
C ASP A 12 -14.05 8.04 16.40
N TRP A 13 -12.76 7.77 16.64
CA TRP A 13 -11.79 7.76 15.55
C TRP A 13 -12.02 6.57 14.64
N LYS A 14 -11.89 6.78 13.33
CA LYS A 14 -11.86 5.71 12.33
C LYS A 14 -10.47 5.63 11.72
N VAL A 15 -10.10 4.43 11.29
CA VAL A 15 -8.89 4.19 10.49
C VAL A 15 -9.34 3.63 9.16
N ILE A 16 -8.88 4.24 8.06
CA ILE A 16 -9.09 3.74 6.70
C ILE A 16 -7.73 3.51 6.06
N THR A 17 -7.54 2.35 5.44
CA THR A 17 -6.32 2.03 4.70
C THR A 17 -6.61 2.05 3.21
N PHE A 18 -5.95 2.96 2.51
CA PHE A 18 -5.93 3.07 1.06
C PHE A 18 -4.71 2.33 0.53
N PHE A 19 -4.97 1.19 -0.13
CA PHE A 19 -3.96 0.43 -0.84
C PHE A 19 -4.52 0.08 -2.22
N ILE A 20 -4.25 0.95 -3.19
CA ILE A 20 -4.80 0.91 -4.55
C ILE A 20 -3.73 1.27 -5.58
N GLY A 21 -3.93 0.86 -6.83
CA GLY A 21 -2.98 1.07 -7.93
C GLY A 21 -2.47 -0.22 -8.56
N GLY A 22 -2.67 -1.38 -7.92
CA GLY A 22 -2.25 -2.67 -8.48
C GLY A 22 -2.97 -2.99 -9.81
N ASN A 23 -4.28 -2.78 -9.87
CA ASN A 23 -5.05 -2.99 -11.10
C ASN A 23 -4.72 -1.95 -12.16
N ASP A 24 -4.50 -0.69 -11.79
CA ASP A 24 -4.05 0.35 -12.73
C ASP A 24 -2.72 -0.03 -13.38
N LEU A 25 -1.78 -0.61 -12.61
CA LEU A 25 -0.52 -1.14 -13.15
C LEU A 25 -0.74 -2.39 -14.01
N CYS A 26 -1.67 -3.27 -13.64
CA CYS A 26 -2.02 -4.45 -14.43
C CYS A 26 -2.68 -4.14 -15.76
N ASP A 27 -3.29 -2.96 -15.92
CA ASP A 27 -3.87 -2.48 -17.18
C ASP A 27 -3.01 -1.41 -17.90
N TYR A 28 -1.89 -0.98 -17.28
CA TYR A 28 -1.10 0.15 -17.76
C TYR A 28 -0.59 -0.02 -19.20
N CYS A 29 -0.23 -1.24 -19.60
CA CYS A 29 0.26 -1.50 -20.96
C CYS A 29 -0.82 -1.36 -22.05
N HIS A 30 -2.10 -1.42 -21.66
CA HIS A 30 -3.25 -1.28 -22.57
C HIS A 30 -3.69 0.19 -22.71
N ASP A 31 -3.60 0.99 -21.64
CA ASP A 31 -3.94 2.42 -21.66
C ASP A 31 -3.06 3.25 -20.70
N GLN A 32 -1.86 3.60 -21.16
CA GLN A 32 -0.92 4.42 -20.36
C GLN A 32 -1.46 5.81 -20.04
N ASN A 33 -2.39 6.36 -20.83
CA ASN A 33 -2.98 7.67 -20.58
C ASN A 33 -4.02 7.55 -19.46
N GLY A 34 -4.94 6.59 -19.57
CA GLY A 34 -5.96 6.28 -18.56
C GLY A 34 -5.34 5.99 -17.20
N TYR A 35 -4.32 5.15 -17.17
CA TYR A 35 -3.58 4.75 -15.97
C TYR A 35 -2.29 5.56 -15.75
N SER A 36 -2.20 6.78 -16.30
CA SER A 36 -1.05 7.66 -16.05
C SER A 36 -0.94 8.04 -14.57
N ALA A 37 0.26 8.38 -14.10
CA ALA A 37 0.47 8.85 -12.72
C ALA A 37 -0.41 10.07 -12.38
N ALA A 38 -0.64 10.95 -13.35
CA ALA A 38 -1.52 12.12 -13.22
C ALA A 38 -2.99 11.73 -12.97
N ASN A 39 -3.50 10.72 -13.68
CA ASN A 39 -4.85 10.22 -13.46
C ASN A 39 -4.98 9.42 -12.17
N TYR A 40 -3.99 8.57 -11.87
CA TYR A 40 -3.91 7.83 -10.60
C TYR A 40 -4.00 8.80 -9.41
N ILE A 41 -3.13 9.82 -9.36
CA ILE A 41 -3.13 10.75 -8.23
C ILE A 41 -4.38 11.63 -8.19
N ARG A 42 -4.96 11.95 -9.35
CA ARG A 42 -6.26 12.63 -9.42
C ARG A 42 -7.35 11.80 -8.74
N HIS A 43 -7.47 10.51 -9.07
CA HIS A 43 -8.50 9.64 -8.46
C HIS A 43 -8.26 9.43 -6.96
N VAL A 44 -7.01 9.25 -6.53
CA VAL A 44 -6.65 9.17 -5.10
C VAL A 44 -7.07 10.47 -4.39
N ARG A 45 -6.76 11.62 -4.99
CA ARG A 45 -7.14 12.93 -4.44
C ARG A 45 -8.66 13.09 -4.36
N ASP A 46 -9.39 12.74 -5.40
CA ASP A 46 -10.86 12.87 -5.40
C ASP A 46 -11.49 12.01 -4.28
N ALA A 47 -10.97 10.80 -4.05
CA ALA A 47 -11.41 9.95 -2.96
C ALA A 47 -11.06 10.52 -1.57
N LEU A 48 -9.84 11.03 -1.39
CA LEU A 48 -9.41 11.67 -0.14
C LEU A 48 -10.19 12.98 0.13
N ASP A 49 -10.51 13.77 -0.90
CA ASP A 49 -11.34 14.96 -0.80
C ASP A 49 -12.76 14.60 -0.31
N ILE A 50 -13.34 13.50 -0.81
CA ILE A 50 -14.63 12.98 -0.31
C ILE A 50 -14.53 12.61 1.16
N LEU A 51 -13.50 11.85 1.56
CA LEU A 51 -13.31 11.45 2.96
C LEU A 51 -13.12 12.66 3.87
N HIS A 52 -12.26 13.60 3.47
CA HIS A 52 -11.98 14.83 4.21
C HIS A 52 -13.25 15.66 4.42
N ASN A 53 -14.10 15.78 3.40
CA ASN A 53 -15.32 16.58 3.49
C ASN A 53 -16.45 15.90 4.29
N ASN A 54 -16.47 14.57 4.39
CA ASN A 54 -17.65 13.84 4.86
C ASN A 54 -17.43 12.97 6.10
N VAL A 55 -16.19 12.68 6.50
CA VAL A 55 -15.88 11.76 7.60
C VAL A 55 -15.14 12.51 8.72
N PRO A 56 -15.76 12.65 9.90
CA PRO A 56 -15.08 13.24 11.07
C PRO A 56 -14.12 12.23 11.70
N LYS A 57 -13.09 12.73 12.39
CA LYS A 57 -12.12 11.92 13.17
C LYS A 57 -11.59 10.73 12.37
N LEU A 58 -10.88 11.00 11.29
CA LEU A 58 -10.36 9.98 10.38
C LEU A 58 -8.83 10.00 10.30
N PHE A 59 -8.23 8.86 10.57
CA PHE A 59 -6.84 8.58 10.22
C PHE A 59 -6.80 7.76 8.94
N VAL A 60 -6.15 8.27 7.89
CA VAL A 60 -5.98 7.55 6.63
C VAL A 60 -4.55 7.02 6.53
N ASN A 61 -4.42 5.70 6.45
CA ASN A 61 -3.19 5.05 5.97
C ASN A 61 -3.18 5.09 4.44
N LEU A 62 -2.28 5.85 3.83
CA LEU A 62 -2.08 5.84 2.39
C LEU A 62 -0.87 4.98 2.07
N VAL A 63 -1.11 3.71 1.73
CA VAL A 63 -0.07 2.72 1.47
C VAL A 63 0.47 2.92 0.06
N GLU A 64 1.79 2.98 -0.07
CA GLU A 64 2.44 3.06 -1.38
C GLU A 64 2.31 1.73 -2.12
N ILE A 65 1.99 1.79 -3.41
CA ILE A 65 1.96 0.59 -4.24
C ILE A 65 3.39 0.07 -4.50
N PHE A 66 3.56 -1.25 -4.46
CA PHE A 66 4.82 -1.91 -4.81
C PHE A 66 5.01 -2.01 -6.33
N ASP A 67 6.23 -2.37 -6.77
CA ASP A 67 6.51 -2.74 -8.15
C ASP A 67 5.88 -4.11 -8.48
N ILE A 68 5.07 -4.18 -9.53
CA ILE A 68 4.42 -5.41 -9.98
C ILE A 68 5.23 -6.20 -11.02
N ALA A 69 6.33 -5.64 -11.53
CA ALA A 69 7.19 -6.30 -12.51
C ALA A 69 7.68 -7.71 -12.10
N PRO A 70 7.90 -8.03 -10.81
CA PRO A 70 8.29 -9.39 -10.39
C PRO A 70 7.27 -10.49 -10.69
N ILE A 71 6.01 -10.17 -11.01
CA ILE A 71 4.98 -11.17 -11.42
C ILE A 71 5.45 -12.01 -12.61
N ALA A 72 6.21 -11.42 -13.54
CA ALA A 72 6.77 -12.13 -14.69
C ALA A 72 7.72 -13.27 -14.30
N ALA A 73 8.26 -13.27 -13.08
CA ALA A 73 9.13 -14.31 -12.55
C ALA A 73 8.40 -15.30 -11.61
N MET A 74 7.11 -15.08 -11.32
CA MET A 74 6.30 -15.97 -10.47
C MET A 74 5.79 -17.16 -11.26
N ASP A 75 6.63 -18.19 -11.40
CA ASP A 75 6.24 -19.45 -12.05
C ASP A 75 5.75 -20.48 -11.01
N GLY A 76 4.44 -20.68 -10.98
CA GLY A 76 3.77 -21.75 -10.21
C GLY A 76 3.19 -22.86 -11.08
N GLY A 77 3.59 -22.94 -12.36
CA GLY A 77 3.04 -23.88 -13.33
C GLY A 77 1.82 -23.35 -14.10
N PHE A 78 1.15 -24.24 -14.83
CA PHE A 78 0.11 -23.90 -15.82
C PHE A 78 -1.01 -23.00 -15.26
N MET A 79 -1.50 -23.30 -14.06
CA MET A 79 -2.62 -22.55 -13.47
C MET A 79 -2.24 -21.11 -13.16
N CYS A 80 -1.04 -20.87 -12.61
CA CYS A 80 -0.58 -19.51 -12.32
C CYS A 80 -0.34 -18.72 -13.61
N ASN A 81 0.26 -19.34 -14.63
CA ASN A 81 0.42 -18.70 -15.93
C ASN A 81 -0.93 -18.34 -16.58
N LEU A 82 -1.93 -19.23 -16.50
CA LEU A 82 -3.28 -18.95 -17.00
C LEU A 82 -3.92 -17.76 -16.27
N VAL A 83 -3.87 -17.76 -14.93
CA VAL A 83 -4.48 -16.68 -14.15
C VAL A 83 -3.77 -15.35 -14.39
N HIS A 84 -2.43 -15.33 -14.37
CA HIS A 84 -1.65 -14.11 -14.64
C HIS A 84 -1.99 -13.49 -15.99
N ASN A 85 -2.16 -14.30 -17.05
CA ASN A 85 -2.59 -13.80 -18.37
C ASN A 85 -4.01 -13.24 -18.41
N ILE A 86 -4.86 -13.56 -17.43
CA ILE A 86 -6.24 -13.06 -17.36
C ILE A 86 -6.33 -11.82 -16.46
N VAL A 87 -5.64 -11.82 -15.32
CA VAL A 87 -5.81 -10.80 -14.28
C VAL A 87 -4.75 -9.70 -14.31
N CYS A 88 -3.59 -9.96 -14.91
CA CYS A 88 -2.47 -9.01 -14.96
C CYS A 88 -1.48 -9.36 -16.09
N ASP A 89 -1.97 -9.42 -17.32
CA ASP A 89 -1.16 -9.79 -18.49
C ASP A 89 0.00 -8.82 -18.72
N CYS A 90 -0.20 -7.52 -18.44
CA CYS A 90 0.87 -6.53 -18.46
C CYS A 90 2.03 -6.93 -17.52
N GLY A 91 1.72 -7.33 -16.28
CA GLY A 91 2.70 -7.72 -15.27
C GLY A 91 3.34 -9.09 -15.54
N HIS A 92 2.61 -9.99 -16.20
CA HIS A 92 3.13 -11.29 -16.63
C HIS A 92 4.16 -11.17 -17.76
N ASN A 93 3.99 -10.19 -18.64
CA ASN A 93 4.91 -9.97 -19.77
C ASN A 93 6.19 -9.25 -19.32
N LYS A 94 7.30 -9.99 -19.27
CA LYS A 94 8.63 -9.47 -18.90
C LYS A 94 9.10 -8.27 -19.76
N ALA A 95 8.61 -8.12 -21.00
CA ALA A 95 8.95 -6.96 -21.82
C ALA A 95 8.42 -5.64 -21.24
N ASN A 96 7.39 -5.70 -20.39
CA ASN A 96 6.79 -4.53 -19.76
C ASN A 96 7.45 -4.15 -18.42
N SER A 97 8.39 -4.94 -17.90
CA SER A 97 8.93 -4.76 -16.54
C SER A 97 9.48 -3.35 -16.28
N GLU A 98 10.26 -2.78 -17.21
CA GLU A 98 10.81 -1.43 -17.05
C GLU A 98 9.71 -0.35 -17.06
N MET A 99 8.74 -0.48 -17.97
CA MET A 99 7.60 0.43 -18.06
C MET A 99 6.76 0.42 -16.78
N LEU A 100 6.43 -0.77 -16.28
CA LEU A 100 5.62 -0.94 -15.07
C LEU A 100 6.35 -0.45 -13.82
N LYS A 101 7.64 -0.73 -13.71
CA LYS A 101 8.48 -0.20 -12.63
C LYS A 101 8.50 1.33 -12.63
N ASN A 102 8.66 1.94 -13.81
CA ASN A 102 8.64 3.39 -13.95
C ASN A 102 7.28 4.00 -13.59
N ALA A 103 6.17 3.33 -13.96
CA ALA A 103 4.82 3.73 -13.60
C ALA A 103 4.59 3.64 -12.08
N ALA A 104 4.95 2.52 -11.44
CA ALA A 104 4.85 2.34 -9.99
C ALA A 104 5.67 3.41 -9.24
N MET A 105 6.91 3.67 -9.67
CA MET A 105 7.74 4.75 -9.11
C MET A 105 7.11 6.13 -9.30
N ALA A 106 6.42 6.37 -10.42
CA ALA A 106 5.70 7.62 -10.64
C ALA A 106 4.51 7.76 -9.70
N TYR A 107 3.73 6.71 -9.50
CA TYR A 107 2.61 6.70 -8.54
C TYR A 107 3.10 7.01 -7.13
N GLN A 108 4.15 6.32 -6.67
CA GLN A 108 4.77 6.55 -5.37
C GLN A 108 5.22 8.01 -5.20
N ARG A 109 5.86 8.61 -6.22
CA ARG A 109 6.25 10.03 -6.19
C ARG A 109 5.06 10.96 -6.05
N GLU A 110 3.99 10.72 -6.79
CA GLU A 110 2.78 11.55 -6.76
C GLU A 110 2.04 11.43 -5.40
N LEU A 111 1.98 10.23 -4.81
CA LEU A 111 1.42 10.04 -3.45
C LEU A 111 2.19 10.87 -2.41
N ARG A 112 3.52 10.82 -2.44
CA ARG A 112 4.38 11.63 -1.56
C ARG A 112 4.16 13.11 -1.79
N ALA A 113 4.12 13.56 -3.04
CA ALA A 113 3.90 14.96 -3.37
C ALA A 113 2.54 15.44 -2.85
N LEU A 114 1.49 14.63 -2.99
CA LEU A 114 0.15 14.95 -2.48
C LEU A 114 0.14 15.08 -0.95
N VAL A 115 0.73 14.13 -0.22
CA VAL A 115 0.79 14.20 1.25
C VAL A 115 1.64 15.38 1.71
N ASN A 116 2.85 15.55 1.14
CA ASN A 116 3.77 16.63 1.49
C ASN A 116 3.25 18.04 1.14
N SER A 117 2.25 18.14 0.25
CA SER A 117 1.60 19.42 -0.06
C SER A 117 0.84 20.03 1.12
N GLY A 118 0.55 19.23 2.16
CA GLY A 118 -0.24 19.66 3.31
C GLY A 118 -1.73 19.89 2.99
N ARG A 119 -2.21 19.46 1.81
CA ARG A 119 -3.60 19.66 1.34
C ARG A 119 -4.65 19.27 2.39
N TYR A 120 -4.40 18.21 3.16
CA TYR A 120 -5.35 17.67 4.14
C TYR A 120 -5.08 18.11 5.58
N ASP A 121 -4.06 18.93 5.83
CA ASP A 121 -3.69 19.39 7.17
C ASP A 121 -4.52 20.58 7.67
N THR A 122 -5.75 20.72 7.16
CA THR A 122 -6.63 21.88 7.41
C THR A 122 -7.52 21.72 8.65
N ARG A 123 -7.56 20.51 9.24
CA ARG A 123 -8.35 20.19 10.44
C ARG A 123 -7.54 19.35 11.43
N GLY A 124 -7.98 19.36 12.69
CA GLY A 124 -7.35 18.59 13.78
C GLY A 124 -7.85 17.16 13.91
N ASP A 125 -8.94 16.81 13.22
CA ASP A 125 -9.61 15.50 13.30
C ASP A 125 -9.52 14.72 11.97
N PHE A 126 -8.56 15.06 11.11
CA PHE A 126 -8.27 14.29 9.90
C PHE A 126 -6.78 14.33 9.61
N THR A 127 -6.23 13.20 9.20
CA THR A 127 -4.84 13.12 8.74
C THR A 127 -4.70 12.04 7.67
N VAL A 128 -3.79 12.28 6.74
CA VAL A 128 -3.35 11.28 5.76
C VAL A 128 -1.88 11.03 6.02
N VAL A 129 -1.55 9.79 6.38
CA VAL A 129 -0.19 9.37 6.67
C VAL A 129 0.24 8.34 5.64
N LEU A 130 1.35 8.62 4.97
CA LEU A 130 1.94 7.69 4.02
C LEU A 130 2.52 6.49 4.77
N GLN A 131 2.29 5.28 4.25
CA GLN A 131 2.87 4.04 4.77
C GLN A 131 3.71 3.36 3.67
N PRO A 132 5.02 3.65 3.60
CA PRO A 132 5.88 3.25 2.48
C PRO A 132 6.44 1.82 2.58
N PHE A 133 5.99 0.97 3.50
CA PHE A 133 6.55 -0.38 3.68
C PHE A 133 6.52 -1.27 2.42
N PHE A 134 5.81 -0.90 1.35
CA PHE A 134 5.84 -1.60 0.07
C PHE A 134 6.73 -0.94 -1.01
N LYS A 135 7.30 0.22 -0.74
CA LYS A 135 8.04 1.04 -1.70
C LYS A 135 9.19 0.31 -2.37
N ASN A 136 10.07 -0.29 -1.56
CA ASN A 136 11.30 -0.96 -2.00
C ASN A 136 11.20 -2.48 -1.76
N THR A 137 9.99 -3.03 -1.81
CA THR A 137 9.73 -4.44 -1.51
C THR A 137 9.87 -5.30 -2.76
N GLU A 138 10.60 -6.42 -2.60
CA GLU A 138 10.66 -7.51 -3.56
C GLU A 138 9.90 -8.74 -3.01
N PRO A 139 9.44 -9.66 -3.88
CA PRO A 139 8.84 -10.91 -3.42
C PRO A 139 9.80 -11.71 -2.54
N PRO A 140 9.30 -12.44 -1.53
CA PRO A 140 10.15 -13.22 -0.64
C PRO A 140 10.76 -14.37 -1.42
N THR A 141 11.99 -14.73 -1.10
CA THR A 141 12.69 -15.85 -1.76
C THR A 141 13.00 -16.97 -0.78
N LEU A 142 13.03 -18.20 -1.30
CA LEU A 142 13.58 -19.36 -0.60
C LEU A 142 15.12 -19.30 -0.64
N GLY A 143 15.79 -20.13 0.18
CA GLY A 143 17.26 -20.16 0.23
C GLY A 143 17.98 -20.48 -1.09
N GLY A 144 17.26 -20.94 -2.12
CA GLY A 144 17.76 -21.16 -3.48
C GLY A 144 17.49 -20.02 -4.47
N GLY A 145 16.91 -18.90 -4.02
CA GLY A 145 16.63 -17.71 -4.84
C GLY A 145 15.32 -17.73 -5.62
N SER A 146 14.58 -18.84 -5.61
CA SER A 146 13.21 -18.89 -6.15
C SER A 146 12.23 -18.14 -5.25
N ILE A 147 11.17 -17.58 -5.84
CA ILE A 147 10.12 -16.90 -5.09
C ILE A 147 9.42 -17.90 -4.15
N ASP A 148 9.25 -17.52 -2.89
CA ASP A 148 8.47 -18.27 -1.92
C ASP A 148 6.97 -18.05 -2.19
N LEU A 149 6.41 -18.94 -3.02
CA LEU A 149 4.99 -18.91 -3.39
C LEU A 149 4.04 -19.08 -2.19
N SER A 150 4.51 -19.47 -1.00
CA SER A 150 3.64 -19.57 0.18
C SER A 150 3.09 -18.22 0.67
N PHE A 151 3.71 -17.10 0.25
CA PHE A 151 3.18 -15.75 0.49
C PHE A 151 2.05 -15.35 -0.47
N PHE A 152 1.80 -16.14 -1.50
CA PHE A 152 0.81 -15.87 -2.55
C PHE A 152 -0.29 -16.93 -2.54
N SER A 153 -1.48 -16.52 -2.98
CA SER A 153 -2.64 -17.38 -3.09
C SER A 153 -2.45 -18.39 -4.24
N PRO A 154 -3.37 -19.35 -4.44
CA PRO A 154 -3.25 -20.33 -5.53
C PRO A 154 -3.14 -19.74 -6.94
N ASP A 155 -3.43 -18.44 -7.12
CA ASP A 155 -3.21 -17.72 -8.38
C ASP A 155 -1.76 -17.24 -8.59
N CYS A 156 -0.88 -17.39 -7.60
CA CYS A 156 0.49 -16.89 -7.58
C CYS A 156 0.63 -15.35 -7.71
N PHE A 157 -0.42 -14.58 -7.46
CA PHE A 157 -0.43 -13.13 -7.63
C PHE A 157 -0.95 -12.40 -6.38
N HIS A 158 -2.14 -12.73 -5.91
CA HIS A 158 -2.69 -12.12 -4.71
C HIS A 158 -2.01 -12.69 -3.46
N PHE A 159 -1.91 -11.90 -2.39
CA PHE A 159 -1.31 -12.40 -1.15
C PHE A 159 -2.16 -13.51 -0.52
N SER A 160 -1.50 -14.57 -0.08
CA SER A 160 -2.10 -15.60 0.79
C SER A 160 -2.36 -15.03 2.18
N LYS A 161 -2.92 -15.86 3.07
CA LYS A 161 -2.98 -15.53 4.50
C LYS A 161 -1.60 -15.15 5.06
N LYS A 162 -0.52 -15.83 4.64
CA LYS A 162 0.85 -15.54 5.08
C LYS A 162 1.29 -14.15 4.61
N GLY A 163 1.08 -13.84 3.33
CA GLY A 163 1.38 -12.51 2.77
C GLY A 163 0.57 -11.39 3.40
N GLN A 164 -0.73 -11.60 3.61
CA GLN A 164 -1.60 -10.64 4.28
C GLN A 164 -1.18 -10.41 5.74
N SER A 165 -0.76 -11.46 6.46
CA SER A 165 -0.23 -11.31 7.82
C SER A 165 1.06 -10.49 7.86
N ALA A 166 1.99 -10.73 6.93
CA ALA A 166 3.23 -9.95 6.83
C ALA A 166 2.96 -8.49 6.46
N ALA A 167 2.07 -8.23 5.50
CA ALA A 167 1.64 -6.88 5.12
C ALA A 167 0.95 -6.15 6.29
N GLY A 168 0.08 -6.86 7.04
CA GLY A 168 -0.59 -6.31 8.21
C GLY A 168 0.37 -5.97 9.35
N LEU A 169 1.35 -6.83 9.63
CA LEU A 169 2.43 -6.55 10.57
C LEU A 169 3.23 -5.32 10.14
N SER A 170 3.59 -5.26 8.86
CA SER A 170 4.35 -4.14 8.29
C SER A 170 3.59 -2.83 8.44
N LEU A 171 2.32 -2.79 8.06
CA LEU A 171 1.46 -1.63 8.24
C LEU A 171 1.35 -1.21 9.70
N TRP A 172 1.19 -2.18 10.61
CA TRP A 172 1.11 -1.90 12.05
C TRP A 172 2.37 -1.22 12.57
N ASN A 173 3.54 -1.79 12.28
CA ASN A 173 4.82 -1.23 12.70
C ASN A 173 5.03 0.15 12.08
N ASN A 174 4.71 0.30 10.79
CA ASN A 174 4.83 1.56 10.08
C ASN A 174 3.94 2.66 10.68
N MET A 175 2.72 2.35 11.14
CA MET A 175 1.86 3.31 11.86
C MET A 175 2.47 3.82 13.17
N LEU A 176 3.43 3.10 13.76
CA LEU A 176 4.10 3.47 15.01
C LEU A 176 5.48 4.11 14.78
N GLU A 177 6.02 4.02 13.57
CA GLU A 177 7.30 4.62 13.19
C GLU A 177 7.13 6.09 12.85
N ALA A 178 8.02 6.95 13.36
CA ALA A 178 8.01 8.37 13.03
C ALA A 178 8.17 8.58 11.51
N PRO A 179 7.57 9.62 10.90
CA PRO A 179 7.51 9.77 9.44
C PRO A 179 8.86 9.66 8.71
N GLN A 180 9.95 10.13 9.32
CA GLN A 180 11.30 10.09 8.76
C GLN A 180 12.03 8.74 8.93
N TYR A 181 11.48 7.83 9.74
CA TYR A 181 12.04 6.52 10.07
C TYR A 181 11.13 5.36 9.69
N LYS A 182 10.09 5.63 8.90
CA LYS A 182 9.20 4.59 8.37
C LYS A 182 10.00 3.62 7.51
N GLU A 183 9.84 2.33 7.79
CA GLU A 183 10.39 1.27 6.97
C GLU A 183 9.78 1.30 5.57
N GLU A 184 10.64 1.11 4.57
CA GLU A 184 10.27 1.18 3.14
C GLU A 184 10.15 -0.22 2.51
N GLN A 185 10.34 -1.26 3.31
CA GLN A 185 10.24 -2.67 2.96
C GLN A 185 9.33 -3.41 3.94
N TRP A 186 8.62 -4.42 3.47
CA TRP A 186 7.74 -5.19 4.33
C TRP A 186 8.53 -6.10 5.25
N HIS A 187 8.04 -6.25 6.47
CA HIS A 187 8.55 -7.19 7.46
C HIS A 187 7.94 -8.56 7.21
N LEU A 188 8.76 -9.47 6.68
CA LEU A 188 8.37 -10.86 6.43
C LEU A 188 8.29 -11.69 7.70
N TYR A 189 9.21 -11.40 8.63
CA TYR A 189 9.39 -12.09 9.89
C TYR A 189 9.82 -11.05 10.92
N GLY A 190 9.09 -10.92 12.01
CA GLY A 190 9.38 -9.92 13.03
C GLY A 190 8.27 -9.83 14.06
N ASP A 191 8.56 -9.08 15.12
CA ASP A 191 7.61 -8.83 16.19
C ASP A 191 6.76 -7.59 15.90
N PHE A 192 5.54 -7.59 16.43
CA PHE A 192 4.73 -6.38 16.48
C PHE A 192 5.42 -5.37 17.40
N HIS A 193 5.59 -4.15 16.89
CA HIS A 193 5.98 -3.05 17.75
C HIS A 193 4.81 -2.73 18.69
N CYS A 194 5.08 -2.77 19.99
CA CYS A 194 4.14 -2.32 20.99
C CYS A 194 4.23 -0.78 21.11
N PRO A 195 3.09 -0.07 21.15
CA PRO A 195 3.09 1.37 21.42
C PRO A 195 3.82 1.68 22.74
N GLY A 196 4.70 2.69 22.73
CA GLY A 196 5.43 3.15 23.93
C GLY A 196 6.64 2.32 24.37
N THR A 197 7.04 1.26 23.66
CA THR A 197 8.18 0.42 24.09
C THR A 197 9.32 0.28 23.08
N HIS A 198 9.26 0.97 21.93
CA HIS A 198 10.28 0.83 20.88
C HIS A 198 11.28 1.99 20.82
N ALA A 199 12.55 1.63 20.67
CA ALA A 199 13.78 2.42 20.57
C ALA A 199 13.65 3.96 20.52
N GLY A 200 13.85 4.60 21.68
CA GLY A 200 14.32 5.99 21.77
C GLY A 200 13.27 7.10 21.69
N HIS A 201 12.02 6.77 21.37
CA HIS A 201 10.93 7.74 21.33
C HIS A 201 9.64 7.17 21.93
N ASP A 202 9.16 7.81 22.99
CA ASP A 202 8.00 7.39 23.79
C ASP A 202 6.68 7.76 23.06
N HIS A 203 6.41 7.11 21.92
CA HIS A 203 5.18 7.31 21.17
C HIS A 203 4.18 6.19 21.47
N SER A 204 3.21 6.46 22.35
CA SER A 204 2.09 5.56 22.66
C SER A 204 0.95 5.61 21.62
N PHE A 205 1.15 6.31 20.50
CA PHE A 205 0.11 6.64 19.52
C PHE A 205 0.58 6.39 18.09
N PHE A 206 -0.36 6.32 17.15
CA PHE A 206 -0.01 6.36 15.73
C PHE A 206 0.66 7.69 15.40
N THR A 207 1.73 7.60 14.62
CA THR A 207 2.55 8.74 14.23
C THR A 207 1.90 9.48 13.05
N THR A 208 2.04 10.79 13.06
CA THR A 208 1.57 11.71 12.02
C THR A 208 2.68 12.70 11.70
N TYR A 209 2.48 13.56 10.71
CA TYR A 209 3.43 14.64 10.42
C TYR A 209 3.40 15.79 11.46
N LYS A 210 2.52 15.71 12.46
CA LYS A 210 2.32 16.75 13.48
C LYS A 210 2.77 16.33 14.90
N ASN A 211 3.16 15.07 15.12
CA ASN A 211 3.55 14.53 16.42
C ASN A 211 4.71 13.54 16.35
#